data_AF-A0A8W8LKN5-F1
#
_entry.id   AF-A0A8W8LKN5-F1
#
_cell.length_a   1.000
_cell.length_b   1.000
_cell.length_c   1.000
_cell.angle_alpha   90.00
_cell.angle_beta   90.00
_cell.angle_gamma   90.00
#
_symmetry.space_group_name_H-M   'P 1'
#
loop_
_entity.id
_entity.type
_entity.pdbx_description
1 polymer ?
#
loop_
_entity_poly.entity_id
_entity_poly.type
_entity_poly.pdbx_seq_one_letter_code
_entity_poly.pdbx_strand_id
1 'polypeptide(L)'
;MLIFTLSIRYLKDHLLEVIRRTVGDEINADDIDFVLTVPAIWSETTKMFMREAAIQLACHLPTFIHLFTPRDRQKITLKLLTSTIKPQFSPEGSNRRQKESKIYAKYVKYLREAASGRRGDVTLAKILRFCTGSEEEPPLGYQIQPTMEFVERQSFLPTGNTCINKMQLTIPVNEEPTEDALFNFFDFAFCNSYFGLQ
;
A
#
# COMPACT_ATOMS: atom_id res chain seq x y z
N MET A 1 -19.86 -20.19 -0.62
CA MET A 1 -19.26 -19.54 -1.81
C MET A 1 -20.29 -19.12 -2.83
N LEU A 2 -21.15 -20.03 -3.29
CA LEU A 2 -22.16 -19.76 -4.33
C LEU A 2 -22.99 -18.48 -4.11
N ILE A 3 -23.43 -18.22 -2.87
CA ILE A 3 -24.22 -17.02 -2.54
C ILE A 3 -23.47 -15.73 -2.89
N PHE A 4 -22.21 -15.59 -2.52
CA PHE A 4 -21.44 -14.37 -2.81
C PHE A 4 -21.12 -14.23 -4.30
N THR A 5 -20.82 -15.34 -4.98
CA THR A 5 -20.66 -15.35 -6.45
C THR A 5 -21.94 -14.89 -7.13
N LEU A 6 -23.11 -15.38 -6.68
CA LEU A 6 -24.42 -14.97 -7.19
C LEU A 6 -24.71 -13.50 -6.85
N SER A 7 -24.37 -13.03 -5.65
CA SER A 7 -24.54 -11.63 -5.26
C SER A 7 -23.67 -10.70 -6.11
N ILE A 8 -22.40 -11.01 -6.31
CA ILE A 8 -21.49 -10.19 -7.14
C ILE A 8 -21.96 -10.20 -8.60
N ARG A 9 -22.35 -11.37 -9.13
CA ARG A 9 -22.92 -11.49 -10.48
C ARG A 9 -24.18 -10.64 -10.63
N TYR A 10 -25.12 -10.75 -9.67
CA TYR A 10 -26.35 -9.97 -9.68
C TYR A 10 -26.06 -8.47 -9.66
N LEU A 11 -25.14 -8.01 -8.80
CA LEU A 11 -24.76 -6.60 -8.74
C LEU A 11 -24.15 -6.10 -10.07
N LYS A 12 -23.30 -6.92 -10.70
CA LYS A 12 -22.72 -6.62 -12.02
C LYS A 12 -23.82 -6.49 -13.08
N ASP A 13 -24.68 -7.50 -13.17
CA ASP A 13 -25.72 -7.56 -14.20
C ASP A 13 -26.76 -6.44 -14.01
N HIS A 14 -27.15 -6.18 -12.77
CA HIS A 14 -28.05 -5.08 -12.42
C HIS A 14 -27.44 -3.70 -12.73
N LEU A 15 -26.14 -3.49 -12.47
CA LEU A 15 -25.46 -2.25 -12.84
C LEU A 15 -25.50 -2.03 -14.36
N LEU A 16 -25.18 -3.06 -15.15
CA LEU A 16 -25.21 -2.99 -16.61
C LEU A 16 -26.62 -2.67 -17.13
N GLU A 17 -27.64 -3.28 -16.55
CA GLU A 17 -29.03 -2.97 -16.88
C GLU A 17 -29.37 -1.49 -16.61
N VAL A 18 -28.97 -0.97 -15.45
CA VAL A 18 -29.19 0.44 -15.08
C VAL A 18 -28.46 1.39 -16.04
N ILE A 19 -27.22 1.08 -16.41
CA ILE A 19 -26.45 1.89 -17.36
C ILE A 19 -27.14 1.93 -18.72
N ARG A 20 -27.56 0.77 -19.26
CA ARG A 20 -28.28 0.70 -20.54
C ARG A 20 -29.55 1.54 -20.56
N ARG A 21 -30.32 1.51 -19.47
CA ARG A 21 -31.54 2.33 -19.32
C ARG A 21 -31.26 3.84 -19.26
N THR A 22 -30.12 4.24 -18.71
CA THR A 22 -29.83 5.66 -18.41
C THR A 22 -29.02 6.34 -19.51
N VAL A 23 -28.07 5.62 -20.12
CA VAL A 23 -27.09 6.15 -21.08
C VAL A 23 -27.32 5.59 -22.50
N GLY A 24 -28.00 4.46 -22.64
CA GLY A 24 -28.19 3.74 -23.90
C GLY A 24 -27.28 2.51 -24.02
N ASP A 25 -27.43 1.76 -25.11
CA ASP A 25 -26.73 0.48 -25.35
C ASP A 25 -25.28 0.63 -25.86
N GLU A 26 -24.71 1.84 -25.81
CA GLU A 26 -23.36 2.11 -26.30
C GLU A 26 -22.25 1.59 -25.37
N ILE A 27 -22.56 1.38 -24.08
CA ILE A 27 -21.59 0.92 -23.07
C ILE A 27 -21.80 -0.57 -22.79
N ASN A 28 -20.79 -1.36 -23.12
CA ASN A 28 -20.76 -2.80 -22.87
C ASN A 28 -19.98 -3.14 -21.59
N ALA A 29 -20.12 -4.38 -21.13
CA ALA A 29 -19.42 -4.85 -19.95
C ALA A 29 -17.89 -4.82 -20.12
N ASP A 30 -17.40 -4.94 -21.36
CA ASP A 30 -15.97 -4.87 -21.68
C ASP A 30 -15.42 -3.44 -21.63
N ASP A 31 -16.30 -2.44 -21.59
CA ASP A 31 -15.92 -1.02 -21.43
C ASP A 31 -15.81 -0.61 -19.95
N ILE A 32 -16.10 -1.52 -19.02
CA ILE A 32 -16.18 -1.25 -17.57
C ILE A 32 -15.23 -2.18 -16.80
N ASP A 33 -14.27 -1.58 -16.12
CA ASP A 33 -13.41 -2.29 -15.14
C ASP A 33 -14.11 -2.40 -13.78
N PHE A 34 -14.34 -3.63 -13.32
CA PHE A 34 -14.97 -3.90 -12.02
C PHE A 34 -13.91 -4.23 -10.95
N VAL A 35 -13.87 -3.45 -9.88
CA VAL A 35 -12.92 -3.63 -8.77
C VAL A 35 -13.63 -4.17 -7.53
N LEU A 36 -13.20 -5.35 -7.05
CA LEU A 36 -13.67 -5.93 -5.78
C LEU A 36 -12.68 -5.62 -4.66
N THR A 37 -13.04 -4.74 -3.73
CA THR A 37 -12.20 -4.41 -2.59
C THR A 37 -12.50 -5.31 -1.39
N VAL A 38 -11.46 -5.71 -0.66
CA VAL A 38 -11.61 -6.47 0.59
C VAL A 38 -11.13 -5.58 1.74
N PRO A 39 -11.99 -5.23 2.71
CA PRO A 39 -11.59 -4.40 3.84
C PRO A 39 -10.48 -5.05 4.68
N ALA A 40 -9.50 -4.26 5.11
CA ALA A 40 -8.39 -4.73 5.93
C ALA A 40 -8.82 -5.29 7.30
N ILE A 41 -9.97 -4.84 7.81
CA ILE A 41 -10.58 -5.25 9.09
C ILE A 41 -11.20 -6.66 9.06
N TRP A 42 -11.26 -7.30 7.89
CA TRP A 42 -11.77 -8.68 7.80
C TRP A 42 -10.77 -9.68 8.36
N SER A 43 -11.26 -10.78 8.93
CA SER A 43 -10.40 -11.87 9.38
C SER A 43 -9.72 -12.56 8.19
N GLU A 44 -8.56 -13.20 8.42
CA GLU A 44 -7.79 -13.89 7.37
C GLU A 44 -8.61 -14.96 6.65
N THR A 45 -9.44 -15.70 7.40
CA THR A 45 -10.38 -16.68 6.81
C THR A 45 -11.32 -16.01 5.80
N THR A 46 -11.86 -14.83 6.12
CA THR A 46 -12.76 -14.09 5.24
C THR A 46 -12.03 -13.47 4.06
N LYS A 47 -10.78 -13.02 4.23
CA LYS A 47 -9.91 -12.56 3.12
C LYS A 47 -9.56 -13.71 2.16
N MET A 48 -9.17 -14.87 2.69
CA MET A 48 -8.93 -16.07 1.89
C MET A 48 -10.20 -16.50 1.15
N PHE A 49 -11.35 -16.43 1.81
CA PHE A 49 -12.63 -16.73 1.19
C PHE A 49 -12.99 -15.78 0.05
N MET A 50 -12.75 -14.47 0.20
CA MET A 50 -12.94 -13.50 -0.88
C MET A 50 -11.95 -13.70 -2.04
N ARG A 51 -10.70 -14.07 -1.74
CA ARG A 51 -9.73 -14.44 -2.78
C ARG A 51 -10.22 -15.64 -3.59
N GLU A 52 -10.69 -16.69 -2.93
CA GLU A 52 -11.23 -17.87 -3.60
C GLU A 52 -12.46 -17.51 -4.45
N ALA A 53 -13.35 -16.65 -3.95
CA ALA A 53 -14.50 -16.15 -4.70
C ALA A 53 -14.08 -15.33 -5.93
N ALA A 54 -13.06 -14.49 -5.80
CA ALA A 54 -12.52 -13.71 -6.91
C ALA A 54 -11.84 -14.60 -7.96
N ILE A 55 -11.10 -15.64 -7.55
CA ILE A 55 -10.47 -16.62 -8.45
C ILE A 55 -11.54 -17.37 -9.24
N GLN A 56 -12.58 -17.87 -8.56
CA GLN A 56 -13.69 -18.54 -9.25
C GLN A 56 -14.42 -17.59 -10.21
N LEU A 57 -14.57 -16.31 -9.86
CA LEU A 57 -15.13 -15.30 -10.76
C LEU A 57 -14.25 -15.10 -11.99
N ALA A 58 -12.92 -14.98 -11.81
CA ALA A 58 -11.95 -14.80 -12.89
C ALA A 58 -11.95 -15.97 -13.89
N CYS A 59 -12.22 -17.20 -13.44
CA CYS A 59 -12.41 -18.34 -14.33
C CYS A 59 -13.66 -18.23 -15.22
N HIS A 60 -14.69 -17.50 -14.79
CA HIS A 60 -15.97 -17.35 -15.51
C HIS A 60 -16.08 -16.03 -16.28
N LEU A 61 -15.19 -15.07 -16.04
CA LEU A 61 -15.14 -13.76 -16.70
C LEU A 61 -13.69 -13.45 -17.08
N PRO A 62 -13.21 -13.91 -18.25
CA PRO A 62 -11.81 -13.80 -18.67
C PRO A 62 -11.28 -12.35 -18.68
N THR A 63 -12.15 -11.36 -18.90
CA THR A 63 -11.81 -9.93 -18.82
C THR A 63 -11.22 -9.54 -17.46
N PHE A 64 -11.60 -10.22 -16.37
CA PHE A 64 -11.06 -9.99 -15.02
C PHE A 64 -9.66 -10.56 -14.82
N ILE A 65 -9.19 -11.47 -15.67
CA ILE A 65 -7.86 -12.09 -15.50
C ILE A 65 -6.76 -11.02 -15.57
N HIS A 66 -6.89 -10.00 -16.42
CA HIS A 66 -5.92 -8.92 -16.52
C HIS A 66 -5.86 -8.03 -15.26
N LEU A 67 -6.92 -7.99 -14.43
CA LEU A 67 -6.95 -7.26 -13.16
C LEU A 67 -6.23 -8.01 -12.04
N PHE A 68 -6.22 -9.35 -12.09
CA PHE A 68 -5.61 -10.21 -11.07
C PHE A 68 -4.27 -10.83 -11.50
N THR A 69 -3.87 -10.66 -12.76
CA THR A 69 -2.56 -11.07 -13.24
C THR A 69 -1.55 -10.03 -12.79
N PRO A 70 -0.52 -10.40 -11.99
CA PRO A 70 0.59 -9.50 -11.70
C PRO A 70 1.16 -8.99 -13.03
N ARG A 71 1.11 -7.68 -13.27
CA ARG A 71 1.70 -7.11 -14.49
C ARG A 71 3.18 -7.47 -14.54
N ASP A 72 3.72 -7.68 -15.74
CA ASP A 72 5.16 -7.86 -15.92
C ASP A 72 5.88 -6.65 -15.32
N ARG A 73 6.55 -6.91 -14.20
CA ARG A 73 6.66 -5.97 -13.08
C ARG A 73 7.65 -4.86 -13.40
N GLN A 74 7.21 -3.61 -13.34
CA GLN A 74 8.15 -2.53 -13.07
C GLN A 74 8.67 -2.75 -11.63
N LYS A 75 9.87 -3.33 -11.51
CA LYS A 75 10.52 -3.46 -10.20
C LYS A 75 10.58 -2.09 -9.55
N ILE A 76 10.03 -1.99 -8.35
CA ILE A 76 10.07 -0.75 -7.59
C ILE A 76 11.53 -0.34 -7.39
N THR A 77 11.85 0.87 -7.83
CA THR A 77 13.18 1.45 -7.69
C THR A 77 13.20 2.45 -6.55
N LEU A 78 14.39 2.80 -6.08
CA LEU A 78 14.54 3.81 -5.04
C LEU A 78 13.97 5.16 -5.49
N LYS A 79 14.20 5.53 -6.76
CA LYS A 79 13.64 6.75 -7.37
C LYS A 79 12.12 6.72 -7.35
N LEU A 80 11.51 5.61 -7.82
CA LEU A 80 10.06 5.46 -7.84
C LEU A 80 9.49 5.57 -6.42
N LEU A 81 10.02 4.81 -5.46
CA LEU A 81 9.54 4.84 -4.07
C LEU A 81 9.61 6.25 -3.46
N THR A 82 10.73 6.97 -3.66
CA THR A 82 10.88 8.34 -3.14
C THR A 82 9.99 9.36 -3.84
N SER A 83 9.60 9.14 -5.10
CA SER A 83 8.61 9.98 -5.78
C SER A 83 7.16 9.65 -5.38
N THR A 84 6.91 8.40 -5.01
CA THR A 84 5.58 7.89 -4.62
C THR A 84 5.23 8.28 -3.19
N ILE A 85 6.12 8.07 -2.21
CA ILE A 85 5.88 8.42 -0.81
C ILE A 85 6.51 9.79 -0.52
N LYS A 86 5.68 10.84 -0.52
CA LYS A 86 6.17 12.21 -0.36
C LYS A 86 6.32 12.60 1.12
N PRO A 87 7.50 13.05 1.58
CA PRO A 87 7.66 13.57 2.93
C PRO A 87 6.94 14.91 3.10
N GLN A 88 6.24 15.06 4.22
CA GLN A 88 5.61 16.31 4.65
C GLN A 88 6.50 16.97 5.70
N PHE A 89 7.31 17.91 5.24
CA PHE A 89 8.19 18.69 6.11
C PHE A 89 7.47 19.90 6.70
N SER A 90 7.90 20.27 7.90
CA SER A 90 7.61 21.55 8.53
C SER A 90 8.13 22.73 7.70
N PRO A 91 7.67 23.97 7.99
CA PRO A 91 8.10 25.16 7.26
C PRO A 91 9.62 25.33 7.18
N GLU A 92 10.08 25.97 6.09
CA GLU A 92 11.49 26.30 5.88
C GLU A 92 12.06 27.14 7.03
N GLY A 93 13.32 26.87 7.39
CA GLY A 93 14.00 27.54 8.50
C GLY A 93 13.62 27.06 9.90
N SER A 94 12.58 26.23 10.07
CA SER A 94 12.19 25.75 11.40
C SER A 94 13.20 24.74 11.98
N ASN A 95 13.44 24.81 13.29
CA ASN A 95 14.24 23.81 14.03
C ASN A 95 13.66 22.39 13.86
N ARG A 96 12.33 22.30 13.74
CA ARG A 96 11.63 21.04 13.49
C ARG A 96 12.01 20.46 12.14
N ARG A 97 11.99 21.24 11.05
CA ARG A 97 12.42 20.78 9.72
C ARG A 97 13.86 20.26 9.70
N GLN A 98 14.76 20.84 10.49
CA GLN A 98 16.13 20.33 10.59
C GLN A 98 16.17 18.90 11.17
N LYS A 99 15.40 18.63 12.23
CA LYS A 99 15.26 17.28 12.79
C LYS A 99 14.63 16.31 11.79
N GLU A 100 13.55 16.72 11.13
CA GLU A 100 12.87 15.93 10.10
C GLU A 100 13.79 15.58 8.93
N SER A 101 14.59 16.55 8.47
CA SER A 101 15.55 16.37 7.38
C SER A 101 16.63 15.34 7.74
N LYS A 102 17.10 15.34 9.01
CA LYS A 102 18.05 14.33 9.50
C LYS A 102 17.44 12.93 9.49
N ILE A 103 16.20 12.77 9.96
CA ILE A 103 15.51 11.47 9.94
C ILE A 103 15.26 11.00 8.50
N TYR A 104 14.82 11.90 7.62
CA TYR A 104 14.61 11.58 6.22
C TYR A 104 15.90 11.17 5.53
N ALA A 105 17.03 11.83 5.80
CA ALA A 105 18.33 11.44 5.27
C ALA A 105 18.73 10.01 5.69
N LYS A 106 18.51 9.64 6.97
CA LYS A 106 18.72 8.28 7.46
C LYS A 106 17.77 7.28 6.77
N TYR A 107 16.50 7.63 6.59
CA TYR A 107 15.54 6.81 5.83
C TYR A 107 15.98 6.57 4.38
N VAL A 108 16.41 7.61 3.66
CA VAL A 108 16.90 7.45 2.28
C VAL A 108 18.17 6.58 2.24
N LYS A 109 19.06 6.68 3.24
CA LYS A 109 20.20 5.76 3.37
C LYS A 109 19.74 4.32 3.58
N TYR A 110 18.79 4.09 4.47
CA TYR A 110 18.17 2.78 4.69
C TYR A 110 17.56 2.20 3.41
N LEU A 111 16.83 3.01 2.63
CA LEU A 111 16.29 2.57 1.33
C LEU A 111 17.38 2.07 0.39
N ARG A 112 18.56 2.72 0.37
CA ARG A 112 19.69 2.29 -0.47
C ARG A 112 20.24 0.95 0.01
N GLU A 113 20.33 0.74 1.32
CA GLU A 113 20.78 -0.53 1.89
C GLU A 113 19.81 -1.66 1.59
N ALA A 114 18.50 -1.43 1.78
CA ALA A 114 17.46 -2.39 1.44
C ALA A 114 17.47 -2.73 -0.06
N ALA A 115 17.56 -1.72 -0.93
CA ALA A 115 17.65 -1.92 -2.38
C ALA A 115 18.89 -2.73 -2.81
N SER A 116 19.97 -2.67 -2.04
CA SER A 116 21.21 -3.43 -2.27
C SER A 116 21.25 -4.79 -1.57
N GLY A 117 20.18 -5.20 -0.87
CA GLY A 117 20.11 -6.47 -0.15
C GLY A 117 20.87 -6.50 1.19
N ARG A 118 21.27 -5.34 1.74
CA ARG A 118 22.00 -5.26 3.02
C ARG A 118 21.10 -5.25 4.25
N ARG A 119 19.77 -5.23 4.09
CA ARG A 119 18.78 -5.22 5.18
C ARG A 119 17.98 -6.53 5.29
N GLY A 120 18.65 -7.66 5.01
CA GLY A 120 18.03 -8.99 5.04
C GLY A 120 16.83 -9.08 4.09
N ASP A 121 15.67 -9.45 4.62
CA ASP A 121 14.45 -9.69 3.83
C ASP A 121 13.67 -8.41 3.48
N VAL A 122 14.12 -7.23 3.91
CA VAL A 122 13.42 -5.97 3.60
C VAL A 122 13.68 -5.57 2.15
N THR A 123 12.59 -5.42 1.39
CA THR A 123 12.63 -4.91 0.02
C THR A 123 11.92 -3.57 -0.08
N LEU A 124 12.21 -2.80 -1.13
CA LEU A 124 11.49 -1.55 -1.41
C LEU A 124 9.97 -1.78 -1.57
N ALA A 125 9.56 -2.96 -2.05
CA ALA A 125 8.16 -3.34 -2.19
C ALA A 125 7.48 -3.52 -0.82
N LYS A 126 8.16 -4.16 0.15
CA LYS A 126 7.67 -4.25 1.53
C LYS A 126 7.52 -2.88 2.19
N ILE A 127 8.42 -1.94 1.88
CA ILE A 127 8.33 -0.56 2.39
C ILE A 127 7.15 0.18 1.75
N LEU A 128 6.89 0.01 0.45
CA LEU A 128 5.69 0.55 -0.20
C LEU A 128 4.41 -0.04 0.43
N ARG A 129 4.40 -1.35 0.67
CA ARG A 129 3.29 -2.05 1.33
C ARG A 129 3.03 -1.53 2.73
N PHE A 130 4.07 -1.23 3.49
CA PHE A 130 3.92 -0.66 4.83
C PHE A 130 3.12 0.66 4.82
N CYS A 131 3.31 1.49 3.79
CA CYS A 131 2.61 2.77 3.64
C CYS A 131 1.22 2.60 2.99
N THR A 132 1.09 1.75 1.97
CA THR A 132 -0.07 1.74 1.06
C THR A 132 -0.92 0.47 1.13
N GLY A 133 -0.46 -0.56 1.85
CA GLY A 133 -1.09 -1.88 1.87
C GLY A 133 -0.79 -2.75 0.64
N SER A 134 -0.08 -2.23 -0.37
CA SER A 134 0.28 -2.94 -1.60
C SER A 134 1.78 -2.88 -1.89
N GLU A 135 2.34 -3.96 -2.44
CA GLU A 135 3.74 -4.03 -2.88
C GLU A 135 3.96 -3.35 -4.25
N GLU A 136 2.87 -2.96 -4.92
CA GLU A 136 2.84 -2.38 -6.25
C GLU A 136 1.89 -1.19 -6.30
N GLU A 137 2.19 -0.21 -7.16
CA GLU A 137 1.31 0.91 -7.44
C GLU A 137 0.06 0.44 -8.20
N PRO A 138 -1.16 0.89 -7.82
CA PRO A 138 -2.37 0.52 -8.54
C PRO A 138 -2.32 0.95 -10.02
N PRO A 139 -2.93 0.20 -10.96
CA PRO A 139 -2.97 0.56 -12.38
C PRO A 139 -3.47 1.96 -12.70
N LEU A 140 -4.41 2.47 -11.90
CA LEU A 140 -4.98 3.81 -12.03
C LEU A 140 -4.26 4.86 -11.17
N GLY A 141 -3.13 4.49 -10.57
CA GLY A 141 -2.42 5.29 -9.58
C GLY A 141 -3.15 5.38 -8.24
N TYR A 142 -2.63 6.23 -7.37
CA TYR A 142 -3.19 6.45 -6.04
C TYR A 142 -4.23 7.57 -6.04
N GLN A 143 -5.46 7.27 -5.62
CA GLN A 143 -6.49 8.29 -5.37
C GLN A 143 -6.11 9.21 -4.20
N ILE A 144 -5.45 8.65 -3.17
CA ILE A 144 -4.87 9.39 -2.04
C ILE A 144 -3.35 9.29 -2.15
N GLN A 145 -2.67 10.42 -2.39
CA GLN A 145 -1.21 10.48 -2.52
C GLN A 145 -0.54 9.85 -1.27
N PRO A 146 0.35 8.86 -1.45
CA PRO A 146 1.12 8.33 -0.33
C PRO A 146 2.04 9.38 0.29
N THR A 147 2.05 9.45 1.63
CA THR A 147 2.73 10.50 2.39
C THR A 147 3.49 9.96 3.58
N MET A 148 4.54 10.68 3.95
CA MET A 148 5.36 10.42 5.14
C MET A 148 5.34 11.64 6.06
N GLU A 149 4.98 11.44 7.32
CA GLU A 149 5.06 12.48 8.36
C GLU A 149 6.14 12.15 9.39
N PHE A 150 6.50 13.16 10.19
CA PHE A 150 7.49 13.03 11.26
C PHE A 150 6.84 13.35 12.60
N VAL A 151 6.90 12.41 13.54
CA VAL A 151 6.21 12.52 14.84
C VAL A 151 7.21 12.33 15.97
N GLU A 152 7.16 13.19 16.98
CA GLU A 152 7.99 13.05 18.18
C GLU A 152 7.43 11.94 19.07
N ARG A 153 8.24 10.91 19.34
CA ARG A 153 7.88 9.75 20.18
C ARG A 153 9.09 9.21 20.92
N GLN A 154 8.85 8.48 22.01
CA GLN A 154 9.90 7.76 22.74
C GLN A 154 10.35 6.50 21.98
N SER A 155 9.42 5.78 21.34
CA SER A 155 9.73 4.61 20.50
C SER A 155 10.11 5.02 19.09
N PHE A 156 11.14 4.39 18.53
CA PHE A 156 11.64 4.64 17.18
C PHE A 156 10.95 3.80 16.09
N LEU A 157 9.92 3.03 16.45
CA LEU A 157 9.16 2.24 15.48
C LEU A 157 8.35 3.15 14.55
N PRO A 158 8.56 3.05 13.22
CA PRO A 158 7.65 3.63 12.25
C PRO A 158 6.23 3.09 12.43
N THR A 159 5.25 3.90 12.05
CA THR A 159 3.84 3.47 11.98
C THR A 159 3.29 3.67 10.58
N GLY A 160 2.41 2.76 10.15
CA GLY A 160 1.73 2.80 8.85
C GLY A 160 0.21 2.87 9.05
N ASN A 161 -0.45 3.72 8.27
CA ASN A 161 -1.90 3.78 8.13
C ASN A 161 -2.24 3.64 6.64
N THR A 162 -2.46 2.40 6.22
CA THR A 162 -2.70 2.03 4.83
C THR A 162 -4.02 2.56 4.29
N CYS A 163 -5.02 2.83 5.14
CA CYS A 163 -6.31 3.37 4.71
C CYS A 163 -6.20 4.77 4.10
N ILE A 164 -5.15 5.51 4.45
CA ILE A 164 -4.90 6.88 3.97
C ILE A 164 -3.51 7.02 3.33
N ASN A 165 -2.88 5.89 2.96
CA ASN A 165 -1.54 5.82 2.39
C ASN A 165 -0.51 6.67 3.17
N LYS A 166 -0.51 6.58 4.50
CA LYS A 166 0.34 7.40 5.35
C LYS A 166 1.30 6.53 6.13
N MET A 167 2.57 6.92 6.21
CA MET A 167 3.50 6.40 7.20
C MET A 167 4.06 7.53 8.05
N GLN A 168 4.48 7.20 9.27
CA GLN A 168 5.10 8.16 10.18
C GLN A 168 6.47 7.64 10.61
N LEU A 169 7.49 8.50 10.49
CA LEU A 169 8.81 8.26 11.05
C LEU A 169 8.96 9.01 12.37
N THR A 170 9.71 8.42 13.30
CA THR A 170 9.90 9.03 14.63
C THR A 170 11.00 10.08 14.61
N ILE A 171 10.73 11.23 15.22
CA ILE A 171 11.75 12.17 15.71
C ILE A 171 12.07 11.79 17.17
N PRO A 172 13.35 11.49 17.51
CA PRO A 172 13.76 11.20 18.88
C PRO A 172 13.52 12.40 19.80
N VAL A 173 12.88 12.16 20.95
CA VAL A 173 12.62 13.21 21.96
C VAL A 173 13.76 13.34 22.97
N ASN A 174 14.36 12.21 23.38
CA ASN A 174 15.38 12.17 24.43
C ASN A 174 16.77 11.88 23.84
N GLU A 175 17.00 10.62 23.46
CA GLU A 175 18.28 10.15 22.93
C GLU A 175 18.16 9.85 21.44
N GLU A 176 19.16 10.25 20.67
CA GLU A 176 19.26 9.90 19.26
C GLU A 176 19.85 8.49 19.15
N PRO A 177 19.11 7.52 18.57
CA PRO A 177 19.63 6.17 18.42
C PRO A 177 20.82 6.16 17.46
N THR A 178 21.72 5.19 17.64
CA THR A 178 22.71 4.88 16.62
C THR A 178 22.02 4.52 15.31
N GLU A 179 22.72 4.68 14.20
CA GLU A 179 22.14 4.38 12.89
C GLU A 179 21.70 2.93 12.77
N ASP A 180 22.54 1.99 13.22
CA ASP A 180 22.20 0.57 13.25
C ASP A 180 20.97 0.28 14.12
N ALA A 181 20.88 0.90 15.30
CA ALA A 181 19.72 0.74 16.16
C ALA A 181 18.44 1.26 15.48
N LEU A 182 18.48 2.45 14.87
CA LEU A 182 17.36 2.99 14.10
C LEU A 182 16.97 2.07 12.94
N PHE A 183 17.95 1.57 12.20
CA PHE A 183 17.68 0.70 11.07
C PHE A 183 17.12 -0.66 11.50
N ASN A 184 17.48 -1.16 12.69
CA ASN A 184 16.85 -2.37 13.25
C ASN A 184 15.36 -2.16 13.57
N PHE A 185 14.95 -0.96 14.02
CA PHE A 185 13.53 -0.63 14.16
C PHE A 185 12.82 -0.57 12.80
N PHE A 186 13.50 -0.08 11.76
CA PHE A 186 12.97 -0.09 10.40
C PHE A 186 12.82 -1.52 9.86
N ASP A 187 13.82 -2.39 10.07
CA ASP A 187 13.71 -3.80 9.69
C ASP A 187 12.53 -4.46 10.37
N PHE A 188 12.40 -4.25 11.68
CA PHE A 188 11.28 -4.78 12.44
C PHE A 188 9.92 -4.29 11.88
N ALA A 189 9.79 -2.99 11.59
CA ALA A 189 8.53 -2.45 11.05
C ALA A 189 8.22 -2.94 9.62
N PHE A 190 9.21 -2.96 8.74
CA PHE A 190 9.01 -3.25 7.32
C PHE A 190 9.04 -4.75 6.98
N CYS A 191 9.60 -5.61 7.83
CA CYS A 191 9.47 -7.06 7.69
C CYS A 191 8.11 -7.60 8.13
N ASN A 192 7.43 -6.90 9.05
CA ASN A 192 6.19 -7.40 9.62
C ASN A 192 5.01 -7.25 8.65
N SER A 193 4.36 -8.37 8.36
CA SER A 193 3.19 -8.46 7.48
C SER A 193 1.86 -8.14 8.19
N TYR A 194 1.88 -8.03 9.51
CA TYR A 194 0.69 -8.03 10.38
C TYR A 194 0.47 -6.67 11.04
N PHE A 195 -0.79 -6.32 11.24
CA PHE A 195 -1.18 -5.14 12.02
C PHE A 195 -1.04 -5.46 13.52
N GLY A 196 -0.02 -4.91 14.16
CA GLY A 196 0.20 -5.03 15.61
C GLY A 196 1.40 -5.90 16.00
N LEU A 197 1.94 -5.61 17.18
CA LEU A 197 2.93 -6.46 17.85
C LEU A 197 2.21 -7.73 18.34
N GLN A 198 2.77 -8.91 18.06
CA GLN A 198 2.37 -10.15 18.74
C GLN A 198 2.76 -10.12 20.21
#